data_AF-A0A835KQC0-F1
#
_entry.id   AF-A0A835KQC0-F1
#
_cell.length_a   1.000
_cell.length_b   1.000
_cell.length_c   1.000
_cell.angle_alpha   90.00
_cell.angle_beta   90.00
_cell.angle_gamma   90.00
#
_symmetry.space_group_name_H-M   'P 1'
#
loop_
_entity.id
_entity.type
_entity.pdbx_description
1 polymer ?
#
loop_
_entity_poly.entity_id
_entity_poly.type
_entity_poly.pdbx_seq_one_letter_code
_entity_poly.pdbx_strand_id
1 'polypeptide(L)'
;MALGRGLLAAALLLLLASAASAAPDMSIISYNEEHGVRGLERTEAEAREMYDLWLAEHGRAYNALGERDRRFRVFWDNLRFVDAHNARAGEHGYTLGMNQFADLTNEEFRAAYLGAALSAQAGNGTVGERYRHDGVEALPDSVDWREKGAIAPIKNQGQCGSCWAFSAVSTVESINQLVTGELITLSEQELVECSTNGGNSGCNGGLMDSAFAFIIQNGGIDTEADYPYKAVDGQCDINRKNAKIVSIDGYEDVPKNSEKSLQKAVAHQPVSVAIAAGGREFQLYKSGIFTGSCTTTLDHGVVAVGYGTEDGKDYWIVRNSWGPKWGEAGYVRMERNIDAATGKCGIAMMASYPTKKGPNPPPPPVSPDVACDATYSCEAGTTCCCAFGFRNVCLVWGCCPLQSATCCKDHVSCCPPNYPVCNIRAHTCSAVISLFSLVSSQSTALLRLPCLSSLVNASCYDHTTGMS
;
A
#
# COMPACT_ATOMS: atom_id res chain seq x y z
N MET A 1 -30.36 27.64 -57.37
CA MET A 1 -30.26 26.32 -56.68
C MET A 1 -29.03 26.18 -55.77
N ALA A 2 -28.39 27.27 -55.32
CA ALA A 2 -27.18 27.19 -54.48
C ALA A 2 -27.38 27.65 -53.01
N LEU A 3 -28.50 28.32 -52.68
CA LEU A 3 -28.77 28.78 -51.30
C LEU A 3 -29.45 27.73 -50.39
N GLY A 4 -30.04 26.68 -50.95
CA GLY A 4 -30.72 25.63 -50.17
C GLY A 4 -29.79 24.54 -49.62
N ARG A 5 -28.59 24.37 -50.19
CA ARG A 5 -27.65 23.31 -49.78
C ARG A 5 -26.75 23.68 -48.61
N GLY A 6 -26.49 24.97 -48.38
CA GLY A 6 -25.68 25.45 -47.24
C GLY A 6 -26.41 25.39 -45.90
N LEU A 7 -27.73 25.65 -45.89
CA LEU A 7 -28.56 25.60 -44.68
C LEU A 7 -28.77 24.15 -44.17
N LEU A 8 -28.88 23.18 -45.09
CA LEU A 8 -28.99 21.77 -44.75
C LEU A 8 -27.69 21.18 -44.19
N ALA A 9 -26.52 21.61 -44.69
CA ALA A 9 -25.23 21.18 -44.18
C ALA A 9 -24.90 21.78 -42.80
N ALA A 10 -25.26 23.06 -42.57
CA ALA A 10 -25.11 23.71 -41.27
C ALA A 10 -26.04 23.12 -40.20
N ALA A 11 -27.28 22.77 -40.57
CA ALA A 11 -28.22 22.09 -39.68
C ALA A 11 -27.76 20.67 -39.31
N LEU A 12 -27.13 19.94 -40.24
CA LEU A 12 -26.58 18.60 -39.96
C LEU A 12 -25.35 18.65 -39.04
N LEU A 13 -24.50 19.68 -39.17
CA LEU A 13 -23.34 19.88 -38.29
C LEU A 13 -23.73 20.33 -36.87
N LEU A 14 -24.82 21.10 -36.71
CA LEU A 14 -25.39 21.45 -35.40
C LEU A 14 -26.11 20.26 -34.72
N LEU A 15 -26.68 19.34 -35.50
CA LEU A 15 -27.28 18.10 -35.01
C LEU A 15 -26.24 17.02 -34.65
N LEU A 16 -25.05 17.06 -35.26
CA LEU A 16 -23.95 16.15 -34.92
C LEU A 16 -23.10 16.65 -33.73
N ALA A 17 -23.07 17.95 -33.47
CA ALA A 17 -22.41 18.52 -32.29
C ALA A 17 -23.22 18.36 -30.99
N SER A 18 -24.50 17.97 -31.06
CA SER A 18 -25.37 17.73 -29.90
C SER A 18 -25.52 16.25 -29.53
N ALA A 19 -24.85 15.34 -30.25
CA ALA A 19 -24.91 13.90 -29.99
C ALA A 19 -23.71 13.34 -29.18
N ALA A 20 -22.82 14.20 -28.68
CA ALA A 20 -21.64 13.80 -27.91
C ALA A 20 -21.63 14.52 -26.54
N SER A 21 -22.55 14.16 -25.65
CA SER A 21 -22.49 14.32 -24.18
C SER A 21 -23.82 13.84 -23.58
N ALA A 22 -24.10 12.55 -23.70
CA ALA A 22 -25.11 11.89 -22.89
C ALA A 22 -24.47 10.68 -22.20
N ALA A 23 -23.42 10.94 -21.44
CA ALA A 23 -23.27 10.19 -20.20
C ALA A 23 -24.41 10.68 -19.30
N PRO A 24 -25.16 9.81 -18.60
CA PRO A 24 -26.13 10.29 -17.64
C PRO A 24 -25.35 11.10 -16.62
N ASP A 25 -25.65 12.39 -16.55
CA ASP A 25 -25.24 13.25 -15.46
C ASP A 25 -25.93 12.68 -14.22
N MET A 26 -25.27 11.78 -13.50
CA MET A 26 -25.77 11.23 -12.24
C MET A 26 -25.65 12.31 -11.16
N SER A 27 -26.35 13.42 -11.36
CA SER A 27 -26.57 14.39 -10.32
C SER A 27 -27.46 13.77 -9.25
N ILE A 28 -27.09 13.98 -7.99
CA ILE A 28 -27.70 13.51 -6.72
C ILE A 28 -29.24 13.58 -6.66
N ILE A 29 -29.88 14.41 -7.49
CA ILE A 29 -31.34 14.61 -7.48
C ILE A 29 -32.06 13.51 -8.25
N SER A 30 -31.53 13.03 -9.37
CA SER A 30 -32.22 12.04 -10.21
C SER A 30 -32.26 10.64 -9.58
N TYR A 31 -31.20 10.24 -8.87
CA TYR A 31 -31.18 8.97 -8.15
C TYR A 31 -32.22 8.93 -7.02
N ASN A 32 -32.39 10.04 -6.29
CA ASN A 32 -33.39 10.18 -5.23
C ASN A 32 -34.84 10.26 -5.77
N GLU A 33 -35.05 10.82 -6.96
CA GLU A 33 -36.36 10.81 -7.63
C GLU A 33 -36.75 9.42 -8.17
N GLU A 34 -35.81 8.64 -8.70
CA GLU A 34 -36.09 7.27 -9.20
C GLU A 34 -36.20 6.21 -8.08
N HIS A 35 -35.52 6.39 -6.94
CA HIS A 35 -35.40 5.37 -5.89
C HIS A 35 -35.99 5.78 -4.54
N GLY A 36 -36.95 6.72 -4.53
CA GLY A 36 -37.59 7.22 -3.32
C GLY A 36 -38.30 6.17 -2.48
N VAL A 37 -37.57 5.49 -1.59
CA VAL A 37 -38.16 4.64 -0.54
C VAL A 37 -38.69 5.56 0.56
N ARG A 38 -39.94 6.02 0.38
CA ARG A 38 -40.68 6.78 1.40
C ARG A 38 -40.70 5.99 2.71
N GLY A 39 -40.10 6.55 3.77
CA GLY A 39 -40.21 6.03 5.15
C GLY A 39 -38.92 5.51 5.79
N LEU A 40 -37.78 5.53 5.10
CA LEU A 40 -36.46 5.13 5.63
C LEU A 40 -35.48 6.30 5.83
N GLU A 41 -35.86 7.53 5.49
CA GLU A 41 -34.99 8.69 5.65
C GLU A 41 -34.87 9.10 7.12
N ARG A 42 -33.69 8.86 7.71
CA ARG A 42 -33.34 9.39 9.04
C ARG A 42 -33.34 10.92 9.04
N THR A 43 -33.81 11.50 10.12
CA THR A 43 -33.75 12.95 10.36
C THR A 43 -32.29 13.41 10.49
N GLU A 44 -32.04 14.71 10.26
CA GLU A 44 -30.69 15.26 10.46
C GLU A 44 -30.18 15.05 11.89
N ALA A 45 -31.07 15.19 12.88
CA ALA A 45 -30.73 15.02 14.29
C ALA A 45 -30.23 13.59 14.58
N GLU A 46 -30.95 12.57 14.10
CA GLU A 46 -30.54 11.17 14.23
C GLU A 46 -29.22 10.89 13.50
N ALA A 47 -29.07 11.43 12.28
CA ALA A 47 -27.83 11.29 11.52
C ALA A 47 -26.63 11.94 12.24
N ARG A 48 -26.83 13.10 12.90
CA ARG A 48 -25.78 13.77 13.68
C ARG A 48 -25.37 12.96 14.91
N GLU A 49 -26.32 12.35 15.61
CA GLU A 49 -26.02 11.47 16.73
C GLU A 49 -25.22 10.24 16.27
N MET A 50 -25.64 9.60 15.17
CA MET A 50 -24.88 8.49 14.58
C MET A 50 -23.49 8.92 14.13
N TYR A 51 -23.33 10.12 13.58
CA TYR A 51 -22.04 10.65 13.18
C TYR A 51 -21.12 10.87 14.38
N ASP A 52 -21.62 11.40 15.49
CA ASP A 52 -20.83 11.62 16.70
C ASP A 52 -20.36 10.28 17.32
N LEU A 53 -21.20 9.25 17.31
CA LEU A 53 -20.80 7.89 17.70
C LEU A 53 -19.75 7.31 16.76
N TRP A 54 -19.94 7.48 15.45
CA TRP A 54 -19.00 7.01 14.43
C TRP A 54 -17.63 7.69 14.56
N LEU A 55 -17.61 9.01 14.84
CA LEU A 55 -16.39 9.77 15.09
C LEU A 55 -15.61 9.18 16.29
N ALA A 56 -16.32 8.88 17.38
CA ALA A 56 -15.73 8.30 18.58
C ALA A 56 -15.18 6.88 18.32
N GLU A 57 -15.93 6.02 17.63
CA GLU A 57 -15.52 4.65 17.29
C GLU A 57 -14.27 4.61 16.38
N HIS A 58 -14.17 5.58 15.46
CA HIS A 58 -13.09 5.66 14.48
C HIS A 58 -11.95 6.60 14.90
N GLY A 59 -12.03 7.22 16.08
CA GLY A 59 -11.02 8.14 16.59
C GLY A 59 -10.81 9.37 15.71
N ARG A 60 -11.88 9.88 15.10
CA ARG A 60 -11.85 11.01 14.15
C ARG A 60 -12.06 12.34 14.87
N ALA A 61 -11.24 13.33 14.54
CA ALA A 61 -11.37 14.71 15.02
C ALA A 61 -11.06 15.70 13.90
N TYR A 62 -11.88 16.75 13.79
CA TYR A 62 -11.77 17.77 12.74
C TYR A 62 -11.64 19.16 13.35
N ASN A 63 -10.49 19.79 13.13
CA ASN A 63 -10.15 21.09 13.74
C ASN A 63 -10.31 22.28 12.78
N ALA A 64 -10.38 22.02 11.47
CA ALA A 64 -10.56 23.07 10.48
C ALA A 64 -12.01 23.60 10.49
N LEU A 65 -12.17 24.92 10.39
CA LEU A 65 -13.48 25.58 10.38
C LEU A 65 -14.37 25.01 9.27
N GLY A 66 -15.55 24.52 9.65
CA GLY A 66 -16.52 23.96 8.72
C GLY A 66 -16.23 22.54 8.21
N GLU A 67 -15.06 21.96 8.50
CA GLU A 67 -14.70 20.61 8.02
C GLU A 67 -15.60 19.54 8.64
N ARG A 68 -15.89 19.64 9.95
CA ARG A 68 -16.80 18.69 10.62
C ARG A 68 -18.19 18.68 9.96
N ASP A 69 -18.75 19.85 9.62
CA ASP A 69 -20.05 19.93 8.95
C ASP A 69 -19.99 19.43 7.50
N ARG A 70 -18.88 19.66 6.78
CA ARG A 70 -18.67 19.08 5.44
C ARG A 70 -18.64 17.55 5.53
N ARG A 71 -17.84 17.00 6.43
CA ARG A 71 -17.71 15.55 6.66
C ARG A 71 -19.03 14.93 7.11
N PHE A 72 -19.79 15.61 7.96
CA PHE A 72 -21.14 15.19 8.33
C PHE A 72 -22.07 15.08 7.11
N ARG A 73 -22.06 16.03 6.17
CA ARG A 73 -22.91 15.95 4.97
C ARG A 73 -22.58 14.74 4.12
N VAL A 74 -21.28 14.45 3.95
CA VAL A 74 -20.81 13.27 3.22
C VAL A 74 -21.21 11.98 3.95
N PHE A 75 -21.03 11.94 5.27
CA PHE A 75 -21.46 10.84 6.11
C PHE A 75 -22.96 10.57 5.98
N TRP A 76 -23.79 11.61 6.04
CA TRP A 76 -25.23 11.46 5.93
C TRP A 76 -25.66 10.99 4.54
N ASP A 77 -24.99 11.45 3.48
CA ASP A 77 -25.21 10.96 2.13
C ASP A 77 -24.86 9.46 1.99
N ASN A 78 -23.70 9.05 2.51
CA ASN A 78 -23.32 7.63 2.57
C ASN A 78 -24.29 6.82 3.45
N LEU A 79 -24.83 7.40 4.52
CA LEU A 79 -25.81 6.74 5.37
C LEU A 79 -27.11 6.43 4.62
N ARG A 80 -27.62 7.40 3.87
CA ARG A 80 -28.82 7.21 3.02
C ARG A 80 -28.59 6.14 1.96
N PHE A 81 -27.41 6.14 1.34
CA PHE A 81 -27.02 5.12 0.37
C PHE A 81 -27.00 3.71 1.00
N VAL A 82 -26.38 3.58 2.17
CA VAL A 82 -26.33 2.32 2.94
C VAL A 82 -27.72 1.84 3.33
N ASP A 83 -28.60 2.73 3.81
CA ASP A 83 -29.98 2.37 4.17
C ASP A 83 -30.77 1.87 2.96
N ALA A 84 -30.70 2.61 1.85
CA ALA A 84 -31.40 2.26 0.62
C ALA A 84 -30.93 0.91 0.04
N HIS A 85 -29.63 0.64 0.08
CA HIS A 85 -29.09 -0.66 -0.30
C HIS A 85 -29.55 -1.76 0.66
N ASN A 86 -29.39 -1.56 1.97
CA ASN A 86 -29.66 -2.58 2.98
C ASN A 86 -31.15 -2.90 3.13
N ALA A 87 -32.05 -2.00 2.74
CA ALA A 87 -33.48 -2.28 2.62
C ALA A 87 -33.78 -3.44 1.64
N ARG A 88 -32.87 -3.70 0.69
CA ARG A 88 -32.92 -4.81 -0.28
C ARG A 88 -31.76 -5.80 -0.11
N ALA A 89 -31.14 -5.86 1.07
CA ALA A 89 -29.98 -6.74 1.31
C ALA A 89 -30.29 -8.23 1.02
N GLY A 90 -31.53 -8.68 1.24
CA GLY A 90 -31.96 -10.04 0.90
C GLY A 90 -31.95 -10.34 -0.60
N GLU A 91 -32.17 -9.33 -1.44
CA GLU A 91 -32.08 -9.45 -2.90
C GLU A 91 -30.63 -9.40 -3.37
N HIS A 92 -29.82 -8.50 -2.79
CA HIS A 92 -28.42 -8.32 -3.14
C HIS A 92 -27.53 -9.47 -2.64
N GLY A 93 -27.83 -10.06 -1.49
CA GLY A 93 -27.02 -11.10 -0.84
C GLY A 93 -25.79 -10.58 -0.09
N TYR A 94 -25.69 -9.26 0.10
CA TYR A 94 -24.64 -8.61 0.89
C TYR A 94 -25.15 -7.31 1.51
N THR A 95 -24.38 -6.76 2.45
CA THR A 95 -24.71 -5.52 3.17
C THR A 95 -23.59 -4.51 3.07
N LEU A 96 -23.97 -3.24 3.12
CA LEU A 96 -23.07 -2.12 3.27
C LEU A 96 -23.05 -1.65 4.73
N GLY A 97 -22.03 -0.87 5.09
CA GLY A 97 -21.88 -0.33 6.43
C GLY A 97 -21.13 0.98 6.47
N MET A 98 -21.38 1.74 7.54
CA MET A 98 -20.68 2.98 7.86
C MET A 98 -19.28 2.68 8.41
N ASN A 99 -18.40 2.16 7.57
CA ASN A 99 -17.02 1.83 7.92
C ASN A 99 -16.15 3.09 8.02
N GLN A 100 -14.83 2.93 8.16
CA GLN A 100 -13.88 4.02 8.32
C GLN A 100 -13.79 5.04 7.16
N PHE A 101 -14.42 4.75 6.01
CA PHE A 101 -14.48 5.61 4.83
C PHE A 101 -15.82 6.34 4.68
N ALA A 102 -16.71 6.22 5.67
CA ALA A 102 -18.08 6.68 5.56
C ALA A 102 -18.22 8.21 5.47
N ASP A 103 -17.22 8.99 5.83
CA ASP A 103 -17.21 10.46 5.70
C ASP A 103 -16.37 10.97 4.52
N LEU A 104 -16.02 10.07 3.59
CA LEU A 104 -15.36 10.39 2.33
C LEU A 104 -16.35 10.29 1.17
N THR A 105 -16.28 11.24 0.24
CA THR A 105 -16.97 11.06 -1.05
C THR A 105 -16.30 9.92 -1.82
N ASN A 106 -16.99 9.38 -2.82
CA ASN A 106 -16.39 8.31 -3.61
C ASN A 106 -15.15 8.82 -4.37
N GLU A 107 -15.13 10.07 -4.81
CA GLU A 107 -13.97 10.69 -5.47
C GLU A 107 -12.79 10.86 -4.50
N GLU A 108 -13.04 11.33 -3.28
CA GLU A 108 -12.00 11.45 -2.24
C GLU A 108 -11.43 10.08 -1.89
N PHE A 109 -12.30 9.06 -1.76
CA PHE A 109 -11.89 7.67 -1.54
C PHE A 109 -11.03 7.13 -2.69
N ARG A 110 -11.49 7.29 -3.94
CA ARG A 110 -10.77 6.83 -5.14
C ARG A 110 -9.39 7.48 -5.24
N ALA A 111 -9.30 8.77 -4.98
CA ALA A 111 -8.04 9.52 -5.06
C ALA A 111 -7.02 9.12 -3.98
N ALA A 112 -7.48 8.74 -2.78
CA ALA A 112 -6.59 8.49 -1.65
C ALA A 112 -6.21 7.02 -1.46
N TYR A 113 -7.07 6.06 -1.83
CA TYR A 113 -6.92 4.65 -1.45
C TYR A 113 -6.72 3.67 -2.62
N LEU A 114 -6.84 4.14 -3.87
CA LEU A 114 -6.68 3.31 -5.07
C LEU A 114 -5.36 3.62 -5.78
N GLY A 115 -4.88 2.68 -6.58
CA GLY A 115 -3.69 2.82 -7.41
C GLY A 115 -4.05 3.25 -8.83
N ALA A 116 -3.73 4.48 -9.22
CA ALA A 116 -4.10 5.05 -10.52
C ALA A 116 -3.49 4.33 -11.76
N ALA A 117 -2.50 3.43 -11.58
CA ALA A 117 -1.61 2.98 -12.65
C ALA A 117 -1.68 1.48 -13.04
N LEU A 118 -2.50 0.65 -12.38
CA LEU A 118 -2.49 -0.81 -12.64
C LEU A 118 -2.86 -1.16 -14.10
N SER A 119 -3.90 -0.54 -14.67
CA SER A 119 -4.35 -0.85 -16.04
C SER A 119 -3.45 -0.28 -17.16
N ALA A 120 -2.71 0.81 -16.92
CA ALA A 120 -1.98 1.52 -17.98
C ALA A 120 -0.61 0.88 -18.30
N GLN A 121 -0.08 0.06 -17.40
CA GLN A 121 1.29 -0.48 -17.47
C GLN A 121 1.33 -1.99 -17.78
N ALA A 122 0.17 -2.63 -17.97
CA ALA A 122 0.04 -4.07 -18.11
C ALA A 122 0.44 -4.59 -19.51
N GLY A 123 1.73 -4.83 -19.73
CA GLY A 123 2.21 -5.48 -20.95
C GLY A 123 3.57 -6.12 -20.74
N ASN A 124 3.62 -7.46 -20.89
CA ASN A 124 4.81 -8.35 -20.93
C ASN A 124 5.11 -9.24 -19.71
N GLY A 125 4.13 -9.56 -18.86
CA GLY A 125 4.28 -10.69 -17.91
C GLY A 125 4.39 -12.03 -18.64
N THR A 126 5.16 -12.97 -18.08
CA THR A 126 5.35 -14.30 -18.67
C THR A 126 4.21 -15.21 -18.20
N VAL A 127 3.28 -15.53 -19.10
CA VAL A 127 2.16 -16.43 -18.80
C VAL A 127 2.67 -17.85 -18.64
N GLY A 128 2.62 -18.34 -17.40
CA GLY A 128 3.05 -19.68 -17.05
C GLY A 128 2.14 -20.75 -17.63
N GLU A 129 2.69 -21.93 -17.97
CA GLU A 129 1.89 -23.10 -18.36
C GLU A 129 1.27 -23.82 -17.15
N ARG A 130 1.88 -23.68 -15.97
CA ARG A 130 1.56 -24.43 -14.74
C ARG A 130 0.08 -24.41 -14.36
N TYR A 131 -0.56 -23.25 -14.42
CA TYR A 131 -1.96 -23.07 -14.04
C TYR A 131 -2.89 -22.84 -15.22
N ARG A 132 -2.51 -23.26 -16.44
CA ARG A 132 -3.51 -23.41 -17.50
C ARG A 132 -4.55 -24.41 -17.04
N HIS A 133 -5.82 -24.01 -17.10
CA HIS A 133 -6.89 -24.96 -16.94
C HIS A 133 -7.06 -25.78 -18.23
N ASP A 134 -6.79 -27.07 -18.15
CA ASP A 134 -6.97 -28.06 -19.23
C ASP A 134 -8.14 -29.02 -18.99
N GLY A 135 -8.82 -28.91 -17.83
CA GLY A 135 -9.96 -29.74 -17.44
C GLY A 135 -9.58 -31.15 -16.96
N VAL A 136 -8.30 -31.42 -16.75
CA VAL A 136 -7.82 -32.75 -16.33
C VAL A 136 -7.75 -32.86 -14.80
N GLU A 137 -7.42 -31.75 -14.13
CA GLU A 137 -7.18 -31.73 -12.69
C GLU A 137 -8.48 -31.51 -11.89
N ALA A 138 -8.74 -32.39 -10.93
CA ALA A 138 -9.80 -32.22 -9.95
C ALA A 138 -9.30 -31.28 -8.83
N LEU A 139 -9.90 -30.10 -8.73
CA LEU A 139 -9.59 -29.12 -7.69
C LEU A 139 -10.48 -29.32 -6.45
N PRO A 140 -10.04 -28.92 -5.24
CA PRO A 140 -10.91 -28.89 -4.07
C PRO A 140 -12.13 -27.99 -4.29
N ASP A 141 -13.27 -28.34 -3.70
CA ASP A 141 -14.50 -27.53 -3.78
C ASP A 141 -14.36 -26.17 -3.09
N SER A 142 -13.58 -26.13 -2.01
CA SER A 142 -13.23 -24.89 -1.30
C SER A 142 -11.78 -24.90 -0.85
N VAL A 143 -11.20 -23.71 -0.79
CA VAL A 143 -9.84 -23.46 -0.32
C VAL A 143 -9.87 -22.20 0.53
N ASP A 144 -9.23 -22.25 1.69
CA ASP A 144 -8.98 -21.09 2.53
C ASP A 144 -7.57 -21.16 3.11
N TRP A 145 -6.66 -20.35 2.56
CA TRP A 145 -5.26 -20.31 3.00
C TRP A 145 -5.09 -19.72 4.41
N ARG A 146 -6.11 -19.02 4.94
CA ARG A 146 -6.11 -18.52 6.32
C ARG A 146 -6.09 -19.68 7.31
N GLU A 147 -6.87 -20.73 7.03
CA GLU A 147 -6.94 -21.95 7.86
C GLU A 147 -5.64 -22.78 7.80
N LYS A 148 -4.82 -22.55 6.77
CA LYS A 148 -3.50 -23.20 6.61
C LYS A 148 -2.36 -22.42 7.26
N GLY A 149 -2.65 -21.30 7.92
CA GLY A 149 -1.65 -20.42 8.51
C GLY A 149 -0.75 -19.73 7.47
N ALA A 150 -1.15 -19.72 6.20
CA ALA A 150 -0.35 -19.17 5.10
C ALA A 150 -0.61 -17.68 4.83
N ILE A 151 -1.40 -17.01 5.68
CA ILE A 151 -1.81 -15.61 5.49
C ILE A 151 -1.43 -14.81 6.74
N ALA A 152 -0.60 -13.77 6.57
CA ALA A 152 -0.24 -12.83 7.63
C ALA A 152 -1.45 -12.01 8.12
N PRO A 153 -1.40 -11.33 9.28
CA PRO A 153 -2.47 -10.41 9.71
C PRO A 153 -2.79 -9.33 8.66
N ILE A 154 -4.04 -8.87 8.61
CA ILE A 154 -4.44 -7.77 7.70
C ILE A 154 -3.69 -6.49 8.05
N LYS A 155 -3.14 -5.82 7.03
CA LYS A 155 -2.44 -4.54 7.13
C LYS A 155 -3.30 -3.39 6.56
N ASN A 156 -2.81 -2.15 6.68
CA ASN A 156 -3.49 -0.95 6.19
C ASN A 156 -2.52 -0.05 5.40
N GLN A 157 -2.79 0.15 4.11
CA GLN A 157 -1.98 0.98 3.21
C GLN A 157 -2.11 2.49 3.47
N GLY A 158 -3.08 2.92 4.27
CA GLY A 158 -3.34 4.34 4.47
C GLY A 158 -3.69 5.08 3.18
N GLN A 159 -3.34 6.36 3.09
CA GLN A 159 -3.62 7.22 1.94
C GLN A 159 -2.47 7.21 0.92
N CYS A 160 -2.10 6.02 0.48
CA CYS A 160 -1.00 5.78 -0.46
C CYS A 160 -1.45 4.70 -1.45
N GLY A 161 -1.28 4.95 -2.76
CA GLY A 161 -1.60 4.03 -3.85
C GLY A 161 -0.62 2.85 -3.96
N SER A 162 -0.31 2.20 -2.84
CA SER A 162 0.68 1.12 -2.70
C SER A 162 0.06 -0.28 -2.63
N CYS A 163 -1.21 -0.43 -2.99
CA CYS A 163 -1.92 -1.72 -3.03
C CYS A 163 -1.17 -2.80 -3.84
N TRP A 164 -0.42 -2.40 -4.88
CA TRP A 164 0.47 -3.27 -5.63
C TRP A 164 1.57 -3.92 -4.75
N ALA A 165 2.15 -3.15 -3.82
CA ALA A 165 3.17 -3.63 -2.89
C ALA A 165 2.56 -4.57 -1.86
N PHE A 166 1.41 -4.22 -1.27
CA PHE A 166 0.69 -5.08 -0.32
C PHE A 166 0.26 -6.41 -0.96
N SER A 167 -0.23 -6.37 -2.21
CA SER A 167 -0.62 -7.56 -2.94
C SER A 167 0.58 -8.48 -3.20
N ALA A 168 1.71 -7.92 -3.66
CA ALA A 168 2.92 -8.69 -3.92
C ALA A 168 3.55 -9.24 -2.63
N VAL A 169 3.71 -8.42 -1.59
CA VAL A 169 4.25 -8.85 -0.30
C VAL A 169 3.42 -9.99 0.27
N SER A 170 2.09 -9.85 0.30
CA SER A 170 1.24 -10.88 0.89
C SER A 170 1.36 -12.24 0.19
N THR A 171 1.60 -12.30 -1.12
CA THR A 171 1.83 -13.57 -1.81
C THR A 171 3.24 -14.12 -1.61
N VAL A 172 4.24 -13.25 -1.43
CA VAL A 172 5.62 -13.65 -1.07
C VAL A 172 5.67 -14.22 0.36
N GLU A 173 5.00 -13.57 1.32
CA GLU A 173 4.83 -14.08 2.70
C GLU A 173 4.17 -15.47 2.68
N SER A 174 3.12 -15.62 1.86
CA SER A 174 2.37 -16.87 1.74
C SER A 174 3.23 -18.00 1.15
N ILE A 175 3.88 -17.77 0.01
CA ILE A 175 4.69 -18.81 -0.62
C ILE A 175 5.91 -19.18 0.24
N ASN A 176 6.44 -18.23 1.03
CA ASN A 176 7.47 -18.52 2.01
C ASN A 176 6.96 -19.51 3.07
N GLN A 177 5.82 -19.23 3.69
CA GLN A 177 5.21 -20.15 4.66
C GLN A 177 4.94 -21.54 4.05
N LEU A 178 4.49 -21.60 2.80
CA LEU A 178 4.20 -22.87 2.13
C LEU A 178 5.46 -23.71 1.83
N VAL A 179 6.59 -23.06 1.54
CA VAL A 179 7.83 -23.75 1.16
C VAL A 179 8.75 -24.01 2.35
N THR A 180 8.87 -23.06 3.28
CA THR A 180 9.81 -23.14 4.42
C THR A 180 9.13 -23.50 5.74
N GLY A 181 7.81 -23.32 5.83
CA GLY A 181 7.07 -23.45 7.09
C GLY A 181 7.12 -22.20 7.97
N GLU A 182 7.72 -21.09 7.51
CA GLU A 182 7.89 -19.87 8.28
C GLU A 182 7.07 -18.69 7.71
N LEU A 183 6.20 -18.11 8.54
CA LEU A 183 5.41 -16.93 8.17
C LEU A 183 6.13 -15.71 8.70
N ILE A 184 6.85 -15.04 7.81
CA ILE A 184 7.63 -13.83 8.11
C ILE A 184 6.87 -12.64 7.51
N THR A 185 6.59 -11.61 8.30
CA THR A 185 5.95 -10.38 7.80
C THR A 185 6.99 -9.47 7.13
N LEU A 186 6.75 -9.10 5.87
CA LEU A 186 7.71 -8.41 5.01
C LEU A 186 7.32 -6.95 4.76
N SER A 187 8.29 -6.15 4.34
CA SER A 187 8.14 -4.70 4.19
C SER A 187 7.53 -4.29 2.87
N GLU A 188 6.31 -3.74 2.90
CA GLU A 188 5.77 -3.03 1.75
C GLU A 188 6.54 -1.72 1.48
N GLN A 189 7.12 -1.10 2.52
CA GLN A 189 7.82 0.18 2.40
C GLN A 189 9.11 0.07 1.58
N GLU A 190 9.85 -1.04 1.71
CA GLU A 190 11.02 -1.29 0.87
C GLU A 190 10.62 -1.28 -0.61
N LEU A 191 9.51 -1.94 -0.97
CA LEU A 191 9.02 -1.89 -2.35
C LEU A 191 8.65 -0.47 -2.77
N VAL A 192 7.89 0.26 -1.93
CA VAL A 192 7.48 1.65 -2.21
C VAL A 192 8.69 2.56 -2.47
N GLU A 193 9.75 2.44 -1.67
CA GLU A 193 10.93 3.31 -1.74
C GLU A 193 11.99 2.83 -2.75
N CYS A 194 12.15 1.51 -2.96
CA CYS A 194 13.27 0.92 -3.71
C CYS A 194 12.91 0.32 -5.08
N SER A 195 11.64 -0.03 -5.34
CA SER A 195 11.21 -0.67 -6.60
C SER A 195 11.00 0.31 -7.77
N THR A 196 11.37 1.58 -7.60
CA THR A 196 11.05 2.67 -8.56
C THR A 196 11.77 2.57 -9.90
N ASN A 197 12.94 1.91 -9.95
CA ASN A 197 13.68 1.70 -11.19
C ASN A 197 13.08 0.58 -12.08
N GLY A 198 12.11 -0.18 -11.57
CA GLY A 198 11.50 -1.35 -12.24
C GLY A 198 10.09 -1.11 -12.79
N GLY A 199 9.64 0.15 -12.87
CA GLY A 199 8.32 0.53 -13.40
C GLY A 199 7.28 0.90 -12.33
N ASN A 200 7.57 0.67 -11.05
CA ASN A 200 6.73 1.12 -9.94
C ASN A 200 6.96 2.60 -9.62
N SER A 201 5.96 3.26 -9.04
CA SER A 201 5.98 4.71 -8.77
C SER A 201 5.54 5.03 -7.33
N GLY A 202 5.90 4.16 -6.38
CA GLY A 202 5.61 4.34 -4.96
C GLY A 202 4.11 4.47 -4.68
N CYS A 203 3.71 5.55 -4.02
CA CYS A 203 2.31 5.87 -3.72
C CYS A 203 1.49 6.28 -4.95
N ASN A 204 2.10 6.50 -6.12
CA ASN A 204 1.40 6.81 -7.36
C ASN A 204 0.96 5.55 -8.15
N GLY A 205 1.22 4.36 -7.60
CA GLY A 205 0.85 3.09 -8.21
C GLY A 205 2.05 2.28 -8.69
N GLY A 206 1.75 1.07 -9.16
CA GLY A 206 2.73 0.09 -9.59
C GLY A 206 2.06 -1.23 -9.97
N LEU A 207 2.87 -2.21 -10.34
CA LEU A 207 2.49 -3.57 -10.70
C LEU A 207 3.12 -4.59 -9.74
N MET A 208 2.37 -5.65 -9.42
CA MET A 208 2.85 -6.76 -8.60
C MET A 208 4.04 -7.48 -9.26
N ASP A 209 4.03 -7.62 -10.58
CA ASP A 209 5.12 -8.23 -11.34
C ASP A 209 6.45 -7.47 -11.20
N SER A 210 6.40 -6.15 -11.29
CA SER A 210 7.56 -5.29 -11.08
C SER A 210 8.09 -5.40 -9.65
N ALA A 211 7.20 -5.59 -8.67
CA ALA A 211 7.59 -5.87 -7.29
C ALA A 211 8.31 -7.22 -7.17
N PHE A 212 7.76 -8.29 -7.76
CA PHE A 212 8.42 -9.61 -7.76
C PHE A 212 9.79 -9.55 -8.46
N ALA A 213 9.88 -8.88 -9.60
CA ALA A 213 11.13 -8.67 -10.32
C ALA A 213 12.17 -7.93 -9.46
N PHE A 214 11.76 -6.91 -8.72
CA PHE A 214 12.62 -6.22 -7.76
C PHE A 214 13.11 -7.16 -6.66
N ILE A 215 12.23 -7.93 -6.02
CA ILE A 215 12.62 -8.86 -4.93
C ILE A 215 13.68 -9.85 -5.42
N ILE A 216 13.53 -10.38 -6.63
CA ILE A 216 14.51 -11.29 -7.25
C ILE A 216 15.85 -10.58 -7.46
N GLN A 217 15.84 -9.39 -8.09
CA GLN A 217 17.05 -8.63 -8.41
C GLN A 217 17.76 -8.10 -7.16
N ASN A 218 17.00 -7.74 -6.13
CA ASN A 218 17.52 -7.27 -4.86
C ASN A 218 18.17 -8.42 -4.05
N GLY A 219 17.85 -9.68 -4.37
CA GLY A 219 18.30 -10.86 -3.64
C GLY A 219 17.44 -11.21 -2.43
N GLY A 220 16.28 -10.57 -2.31
CA GLY A 220 15.33 -10.75 -1.23
C GLY A 220 14.60 -9.45 -0.87
N ILE A 221 13.80 -9.53 0.18
CA ILE A 221 13.05 -8.42 0.76
C ILE A 221 13.19 -8.42 2.29
N ASP A 222 13.15 -7.23 2.86
CA ASP A 222 13.30 -6.94 4.28
C ASP A 222 12.01 -7.27 5.05
N THR A 223 12.16 -7.39 6.37
CA THR A 223 11.00 -7.58 7.26
C THR A 223 10.30 -6.26 7.54
N GLU A 224 9.01 -6.31 7.83
CA GLU A 224 8.24 -5.14 8.29
C GLU A 224 8.85 -4.51 9.56
N ALA A 225 9.47 -5.32 10.42
CA ALA A 225 10.11 -4.83 11.64
C ALA A 225 11.39 -4.01 11.36
N ASP A 226 12.18 -4.40 10.36
CA ASP A 226 13.45 -3.71 10.00
C ASP A 226 13.20 -2.51 9.09
N TYR A 227 12.13 -2.56 8.29
CA TYR A 227 11.73 -1.49 7.37
C TYR A 227 10.22 -1.20 7.48
N PRO A 228 9.76 -0.48 8.53
CA PRO A 228 8.33 -0.28 8.79
C PRO A 228 7.60 0.57 7.76
N TYR A 229 6.32 0.25 7.56
CA TYR A 229 5.43 0.99 6.66
C TYR A 229 5.10 2.41 7.15
N LYS A 230 5.21 3.39 6.24
CA LYS A 230 5.02 4.82 6.52
C LYS A 230 3.86 5.46 5.75
N ALA A 231 3.27 4.74 4.79
CA ALA A 231 2.20 5.23 3.92
C ALA A 231 2.57 6.50 3.12
N VAL A 232 3.85 6.69 2.82
CA VAL A 232 4.37 7.82 2.04
C VAL A 232 5.57 7.37 1.22
N ASP A 233 5.85 8.09 0.13
CA ASP A 233 7.10 7.93 -0.61
C ASP A 233 8.30 8.38 0.24
N GLY A 234 9.46 7.79 -0.04
CA GLY A 234 10.69 8.05 0.68
C GLY A 234 11.92 7.67 -0.13
N GLN A 235 13.08 7.76 0.50
CA GLN A 235 14.35 7.35 -0.11
C GLN A 235 14.66 5.91 0.23
N CYS A 236 14.96 5.11 -0.79
CA CYS A 236 15.41 3.72 -0.60
C CYS A 236 16.62 3.66 0.33
N ASP A 237 16.47 2.94 1.44
CA ASP A 237 17.56 2.65 2.37
C ASP A 237 18.12 1.24 2.12
N ILE A 238 19.29 1.17 1.50
CA ILE A 238 19.96 -0.09 1.15
C ILE A 238 20.83 -0.66 2.28
N ASN A 239 21.01 0.07 3.39
CA ASN A 239 21.96 -0.28 4.45
C ASN A 239 21.28 -0.87 5.70
N ARG A 240 20.16 -1.56 5.49
CA ARG A 240 19.34 -2.17 6.54
C ARG A 240 20.07 -3.31 7.23
N LYS A 241 19.85 -3.46 8.54
CA LYS A 241 20.61 -4.36 9.42
C LYS A 241 20.21 -5.82 9.20
N ASN A 242 18.93 -6.07 8.94
CA ASN A 242 18.36 -7.40 8.73
C ASN A 242 17.70 -7.46 7.35
N ALA A 243 18.51 -7.18 6.33
CA ALA A 243 18.02 -7.03 4.97
C ALA A 243 17.90 -8.38 4.23
N LYS A 244 16.98 -8.45 3.27
CA LYS A 244 16.87 -9.52 2.26
C LYS A 244 16.63 -10.91 2.85
N ILE A 245 15.75 -10.98 3.83
CA ILE A 245 15.48 -12.18 4.63
C ILE A 245 14.63 -13.21 3.89
N VAL A 246 13.76 -12.77 2.98
CA VAL A 246 12.94 -13.68 2.15
C VAL A 246 13.21 -13.43 0.67
N SER A 247 13.47 -14.50 -0.08
CA SER A 247 13.67 -14.46 -1.53
C SER A 247 12.67 -15.36 -2.26
N ILE A 248 12.48 -15.06 -3.54
CA ILE A 248 11.70 -15.85 -4.50
C ILE A 248 12.57 -16.14 -5.74
N ASP A 249 12.26 -17.20 -6.46
CA ASP A 249 13.05 -17.67 -7.61
C ASP A 249 12.54 -17.15 -8.95
N GLY A 250 11.30 -16.64 -8.98
CA GLY A 250 10.61 -16.22 -10.19
C GLY A 250 9.17 -15.82 -9.90
N TYR A 251 8.45 -15.44 -10.94
CA TYR A 251 7.01 -15.20 -10.91
C TYR A 251 6.42 -15.54 -12.28
N GLU A 252 5.14 -15.90 -12.30
CA GLU A 252 4.41 -16.26 -13.52
C GLU A 252 3.02 -15.61 -13.49
N ASP A 253 2.49 -15.30 -14.67
CA ASP A 253 1.10 -14.84 -14.82
C ASP A 253 0.15 -16.03 -14.97
N VAL A 254 -1.04 -15.89 -14.38
CA VAL A 254 -2.18 -16.74 -14.68
C VAL A 254 -2.77 -16.34 -16.04
N PRO A 255 -3.21 -17.29 -16.88
CA PRO A 255 -3.94 -16.99 -18.11
C PRO A 255 -5.09 -15.99 -17.89
N LYS A 256 -5.01 -14.85 -18.58
CA LYS A 256 -5.98 -13.76 -18.47
C LYS A 256 -7.37 -14.22 -18.87
N ASN A 257 -8.39 -13.65 -18.24
CA ASN A 257 -9.81 -13.87 -18.51
C ASN A 257 -10.22 -15.34 -18.36
N SER A 258 -9.68 -16.01 -17.34
CA SER A 258 -9.99 -17.41 -17.04
C SER A 258 -10.13 -17.62 -15.53
N GLU A 259 -11.35 -17.49 -15.01
CA GLU A 259 -11.64 -17.82 -13.60
C GLU A 259 -11.24 -19.25 -13.24
N LYS A 260 -11.31 -20.20 -14.19
CA LYS A 260 -10.85 -21.58 -13.99
C LYS A 260 -9.34 -21.70 -13.81
N SER A 261 -8.56 -20.95 -14.59
CA SER A 261 -7.10 -20.93 -14.43
C SER A 261 -6.70 -20.21 -13.14
N LEU A 262 -7.42 -19.15 -12.77
CA LEU A 262 -7.27 -18.48 -11.48
C LEU A 262 -7.62 -19.42 -10.32
N GLN A 263 -8.70 -20.21 -10.43
CA GLN A 263 -9.10 -21.16 -9.39
C GLN A 263 -8.03 -22.22 -9.19
N LYS A 264 -7.47 -22.75 -10.28
CA LYS A 264 -6.35 -23.70 -10.24
C LYS A 264 -5.13 -23.10 -9.56
N ALA A 265 -4.78 -21.86 -9.85
CA ALA A 265 -3.67 -21.18 -9.18
C ALA A 265 -3.95 -20.99 -7.67
N VAL A 266 -5.12 -20.47 -7.31
CA VAL A 266 -5.55 -20.25 -5.92
C VAL A 266 -5.63 -21.56 -5.14
N ALA A 267 -5.93 -22.68 -5.79
CA ALA A 267 -5.94 -23.99 -5.14
C ALA A 267 -4.54 -24.45 -4.66
N HIS A 268 -3.47 -23.87 -5.21
CA HIS A 268 -2.09 -24.25 -4.89
C HIS A 268 -1.34 -23.21 -4.04
N GLN A 269 -1.69 -21.93 -4.17
CA GLN A 269 -1.13 -20.85 -3.36
C GLN A 269 -1.99 -19.58 -3.46
N PRO A 270 -1.89 -18.63 -2.52
CA PRO A 270 -2.48 -17.30 -2.70
C PRO A 270 -1.93 -16.58 -3.95
N VAL A 271 -2.81 -15.85 -4.64
CA VAL A 271 -2.52 -15.20 -5.93
C VAL A 271 -2.78 -13.70 -5.86
N SER A 272 -1.84 -12.90 -6.33
CA SER A 272 -1.99 -11.45 -6.45
C SER A 272 -2.91 -11.17 -7.63
N VAL A 273 -3.97 -10.40 -7.42
CA VAL A 273 -4.94 -10.05 -8.47
C VAL A 273 -5.22 -8.55 -8.45
N ALA A 274 -5.54 -7.98 -9.60
CA ALA A 274 -6.08 -6.63 -9.67
C ALA A 274 -7.60 -6.64 -9.89
N ILE A 275 -8.29 -5.68 -9.29
CA ILE A 275 -9.74 -5.50 -9.40
C ILE A 275 -10.07 -4.01 -9.63
N ALA A 276 -11.29 -3.75 -10.11
CA ALA A 276 -11.90 -2.44 -10.04
C ALA A 276 -12.61 -2.28 -8.67
N ALA A 277 -11.98 -1.56 -7.75
CA ALA A 277 -12.45 -1.41 -6.37
C ALA A 277 -13.05 -0.02 -6.07
N GLY A 278 -13.07 0.87 -7.05
CA GLY A 278 -13.47 2.26 -6.80
C GLY A 278 -14.96 2.57 -6.81
N GLY A 279 -15.84 1.55 -6.89
CA GLY A 279 -17.29 1.75 -6.77
C GLY A 279 -17.73 2.05 -5.33
N ARG A 280 -18.79 2.85 -5.16
CA ARG A 280 -19.30 3.25 -3.84
C ARG A 280 -19.81 2.06 -3.00
N GLU A 281 -20.40 1.05 -3.63
CA GLU A 281 -20.79 -0.20 -2.97
C GLU A 281 -19.56 -0.94 -2.40
N PHE A 282 -18.44 -0.95 -3.13
CA PHE A 282 -17.21 -1.59 -2.67
C PHE A 282 -16.54 -0.78 -1.55
N GLN A 283 -16.49 0.55 -1.67
CA GLN A 283 -16.03 1.45 -0.60
C GLN A 283 -16.71 1.14 0.74
N LEU A 284 -18.03 0.93 0.72
CA LEU A 284 -18.88 0.75 1.90
C LEU A 284 -19.21 -0.71 2.21
N TYR A 285 -18.57 -1.67 1.55
CA TYR A 285 -18.81 -3.09 1.78
C TYR A 285 -18.60 -3.47 3.25
N LYS A 286 -19.53 -4.28 3.79
CA LYS A 286 -19.49 -4.78 5.17
C LYS A 286 -19.41 -6.30 5.24
N SER A 287 -20.35 -7.01 4.61
CA SER A 287 -20.38 -8.48 4.65
C SER A 287 -21.31 -9.09 3.61
N GLY A 288 -21.14 -10.37 3.33
CA GLY A 288 -21.88 -11.16 2.34
C GLY A 288 -21.12 -11.34 1.03
N ILE A 289 -21.70 -12.06 0.07
CA ILE A 289 -21.07 -12.25 -1.25
C ILE A 289 -21.35 -11.01 -2.09
N PHE A 290 -20.30 -10.26 -2.39
CA PHE A 290 -20.35 -9.02 -3.15
C PHE A 290 -20.78 -9.31 -4.60
N THR A 291 -22.03 -8.96 -4.90
CA THR A 291 -22.66 -9.03 -6.23
C THR A 291 -22.88 -7.64 -6.83
N GLY A 292 -22.34 -6.59 -6.22
CA GLY A 292 -22.48 -5.20 -6.63
C GLY A 292 -21.92 -4.89 -8.03
N SER A 293 -22.24 -3.70 -8.53
CA SER A 293 -21.79 -3.27 -9.86
C SER A 293 -20.33 -2.82 -9.84
N CYS A 294 -19.56 -3.24 -10.84
CA CYS A 294 -18.15 -2.90 -11.02
C CYS A 294 -17.84 -2.63 -12.48
N THR A 295 -16.85 -1.77 -12.72
CA THR A 295 -16.19 -1.69 -14.03
C THR A 295 -15.14 -2.81 -14.15
N THR A 296 -14.43 -2.84 -15.27
CA THR A 296 -13.22 -3.66 -15.46
C THR A 296 -11.96 -2.80 -15.62
N THR A 297 -12.05 -1.51 -15.26
CA THR A 297 -10.90 -0.60 -15.20
C THR A 297 -10.18 -0.83 -13.88
N LEU A 298 -9.16 -1.69 -13.92
CA LEU A 298 -8.45 -2.15 -12.73
C LEU A 298 -7.69 -0.99 -12.07
N ASP A 299 -8.00 -0.75 -10.80
CA ASP A 299 -7.47 0.37 -10.01
C ASP A 299 -6.97 -0.05 -8.62
N HIS A 300 -7.04 -1.34 -8.27
CA HIS A 300 -6.62 -1.82 -6.95
C HIS A 300 -6.02 -3.23 -6.96
N GLY A 301 -4.87 -3.41 -6.29
CA GLY A 301 -4.21 -4.70 -6.10
C GLY A 301 -4.63 -5.37 -4.80
N VAL A 302 -5.07 -6.62 -4.88
CA VAL A 302 -5.56 -7.44 -3.75
C VAL A 302 -5.02 -8.86 -3.87
N VAL A 303 -5.39 -9.77 -2.96
CA VAL A 303 -4.95 -11.17 -3.02
C VAL A 303 -6.15 -12.11 -2.94
N ALA A 304 -6.28 -13.02 -3.92
CA ALA A 304 -7.19 -14.15 -3.83
C ALA A 304 -6.55 -15.21 -2.93
N VAL A 305 -7.11 -15.40 -1.74
CA VAL A 305 -6.59 -16.31 -0.69
C VAL A 305 -7.44 -17.57 -0.53
N GLY A 306 -8.44 -17.74 -1.38
CA GLY A 306 -9.36 -18.86 -1.30
C GLY A 306 -10.57 -18.70 -2.19
N TYR A 307 -11.43 -19.71 -2.18
CA TYR A 307 -12.72 -19.73 -2.85
C TYR A 307 -13.62 -20.76 -2.18
N GLY A 308 -14.92 -20.64 -2.41
CA GLY A 308 -15.90 -21.61 -1.92
C GLY A 308 -17.27 -21.38 -2.53
N THR A 309 -18.27 -22.01 -1.91
CA THR A 309 -19.68 -21.89 -2.28
C THR A 309 -20.51 -21.77 -1.00
N GLU A 310 -21.44 -20.82 -0.96
CA GLU A 310 -22.39 -20.64 0.14
C GLU A 310 -23.78 -20.45 -0.48
N ASP A 311 -24.77 -21.21 -0.03
CA ASP A 311 -26.16 -21.15 -0.52
C ASP A 311 -26.29 -21.22 -2.05
N GLY A 312 -25.44 -22.05 -2.68
CA GLY A 312 -25.41 -22.22 -4.15
C GLY A 312 -24.75 -21.07 -4.91
N LYS A 313 -24.13 -20.10 -4.22
CA LYS A 313 -23.38 -19.00 -4.82
C LYS A 313 -21.88 -19.23 -4.63
N ASP A 314 -21.15 -19.24 -5.73
CA ASP A 314 -19.70 -19.36 -5.73
C ASP A 314 -19.05 -18.01 -5.39
N TYR A 315 -17.98 -18.04 -4.62
CA TYR A 315 -17.23 -16.83 -4.27
C TYR A 315 -15.72 -17.06 -4.24
N TRP A 316 -14.98 -15.97 -4.43
CA TRP A 316 -13.59 -15.78 -4.08
C TRP A 316 -13.47 -15.23 -2.66
N ILE A 317 -12.48 -15.66 -1.89
CA ILE A 317 -12.07 -15.00 -0.64
C ILE A 317 -10.92 -14.07 -0.99
N VAL A 318 -11.14 -12.76 -0.89
CA VAL A 318 -10.18 -11.75 -1.30
C VAL A 318 -9.71 -10.95 -0.09
N ARG A 319 -8.40 -10.94 0.12
CA ARG A 319 -7.70 -10.16 1.15
C ARG A 319 -7.46 -8.75 0.64
N ASN A 320 -7.88 -7.75 1.41
CA ASN A 320 -7.67 -6.33 1.11
C ASN A 320 -6.59 -5.71 2.03
N SER A 321 -6.15 -4.50 1.71
CA SER A 321 -5.11 -3.72 2.40
C SER A 321 -5.66 -2.46 3.08
N TRP A 322 -6.92 -2.47 3.49
CA TRP A 322 -7.60 -1.33 4.13
C TRP A 322 -7.81 -1.53 5.63
N GLY A 323 -7.05 -2.42 6.26
CA GLY A 323 -7.20 -2.70 7.69
C GLY A 323 -8.40 -3.59 8.03
N PRO A 324 -8.44 -4.14 9.26
CA PRO A 324 -9.42 -5.16 9.65
C PRO A 324 -10.82 -4.58 9.90
N LYS A 325 -10.99 -3.25 9.94
CA LYS A 325 -12.30 -2.62 10.16
C LYS A 325 -13.13 -2.49 8.87
N TRP A 326 -12.54 -2.77 7.70
CA TRP A 326 -13.26 -2.78 6.43
C TRP A 326 -13.71 -4.19 6.08
N GLY A 327 -14.92 -4.34 5.52
CA GLY A 327 -15.46 -5.63 5.09
C GLY A 327 -15.52 -6.68 6.20
N GLU A 328 -15.32 -7.93 5.81
CA GLU A 328 -15.32 -9.10 6.70
C GLU A 328 -13.94 -9.25 7.35
N ALA A 329 -13.64 -8.41 8.34
CA ALA A 329 -12.34 -8.37 9.02
C ALA A 329 -11.15 -8.10 8.08
N GLY A 330 -11.31 -7.24 7.08
CA GLY A 330 -10.32 -6.92 6.05
C GLY A 330 -10.45 -7.74 4.76
N TYR A 331 -11.43 -8.62 4.68
CA TYR A 331 -11.70 -9.47 3.52
C TYR A 331 -13.00 -9.08 2.83
N VAL A 332 -13.13 -9.48 1.56
CA VAL A 332 -14.39 -9.47 0.81
C VAL A 332 -14.58 -10.83 0.15
N ARG A 333 -15.81 -11.36 0.23
CA ARG A 333 -16.21 -12.49 -0.59
C ARG A 333 -16.78 -11.97 -1.89
N MET A 334 -16.11 -12.18 -3.02
CA MET A 334 -16.54 -11.67 -4.32
C MET A 334 -17.20 -12.78 -5.13
N GLU A 335 -18.32 -12.49 -5.78
CA GLU A 335 -19.01 -13.43 -6.67
C GLU A 335 -18.05 -14.03 -7.71
N ARG A 336 -18.11 -15.35 -7.88
CA ARG A 336 -17.26 -16.15 -8.79
C ARG A 336 -18.13 -16.90 -9.79
N ASN A 337 -17.54 -17.28 -10.93
CA ASN A 337 -18.20 -18.04 -12.00
C ASN A 337 -19.37 -17.28 -12.62
N ILE A 338 -19.17 -15.99 -12.84
CA ILE A 338 -20.16 -15.15 -13.53
C ILE A 338 -20.05 -15.35 -15.05
N ASP A 339 -21.09 -14.94 -15.80
CA ASP A 339 -21.08 -14.94 -17.27
C ASP A 339 -20.26 -13.76 -17.83
N ALA A 340 -19.00 -13.65 -17.39
CA ALA A 340 -18.02 -12.72 -17.90
C ALA A 340 -16.62 -13.29 -17.71
N ALA A 341 -15.88 -13.50 -18.80
CA ALA A 341 -14.55 -14.10 -18.77
C ALA A 341 -13.55 -13.32 -17.89
N THR A 342 -13.76 -12.02 -17.72
CA THR A 342 -12.96 -11.15 -16.85
C THR A 342 -13.13 -11.46 -15.35
N GLY A 343 -14.16 -12.20 -14.96
CA GLY A 343 -14.61 -12.34 -13.59
C GLY A 343 -15.20 -11.05 -13.01
N LYS A 344 -15.80 -11.14 -11.82
CA LYS A 344 -16.40 -9.99 -11.12
C LYS A 344 -15.35 -8.90 -10.87
N CYS A 345 -15.67 -7.67 -11.23
CA CYS A 345 -14.78 -6.50 -11.11
C CYS A 345 -13.40 -6.68 -11.80
N GLY A 346 -13.30 -7.58 -12.78
CA GLY A 346 -12.06 -7.83 -13.53
C GLY A 346 -11.02 -8.72 -12.83
N ILE A 347 -11.40 -9.43 -11.76
CA ILE A 347 -10.48 -10.24 -10.93
C ILE A 347 -9.63 -11.26 -11.71
N ALA A 348 -10.10 -11.75 -12.87
CA ALA A 348 -9.37 -12.71 -13.70
C ALA A 348 -8.54 -12.05 -14.83
N MET A 349 -8.51 -10.73 -14.93
CA MET A 349 -7.83 -10.01 -16.03
C MET A 349 -6.32 -9.86 -15.80
N MET A 350 -5.90 -9.74 -14.54
CA MET A 350 -4.51 -9.54 -14.15
C MET A 350 -4.26 -10.27 -12.83
N ALA A 351 -3.67 -11.45 -12.94
CA ALA A 351 -3.36 -12.30 -11.82
C ALA A 351 -1.95 -12.87 -11.99
N SER A 352 -1.12 -12.75 -10.96
CA SER A 352 0.25 -13.24 -10.96
C SER A 352 0.64 -13.78 -9.59
N TYR A 353 1.67 -14.61 -9.57
CA TYR A 353 2.08 -15.29 -8.35
C TYR A 353 3.61 -15.49 -8.32
N PRO A 354 4.25 -15.33 -7.16
CA PRO A 354 5.66 -15.66 -6.99
C PRO A 354 5.86 -17.17 -6.95
N THR A 355 7.05 -17.60 -7.36
CA THR A 355 7.50 -18.99 -7.26
C THR A 355 8.70 -19.08 -6.34
N LYS A 356 8.71 -20.08 -5.46
CA LYS A 356 9.82 -20.37 -4.55
C LYS A 356 10.07 -21.88 -4.53
N LYS A 357 11.33 -22.29 -4.59
CA LYS A 357 11.78 -23.68 -4.71
C LYS A 357 12.58 -24.17 -3.51
N GLY A 358 13.09 -23.25 -2.70
CA GLY A 358 14.06 -23.57 -1.67
C GLY A 358 13.98 -22.67 -0.43
N PRO A 359 14.89 -22.90 0.54
CA PRO A 359 14.94 -22.13 1.77
C PRO A 359 15.26 -20.65 1.52
N ASN A 360 15.10 -19.84 2.56
CA ASN A 360 15.51 -18.44 2.53
C ASN A 360 17.03 -18.27 2.41
N PRO A 361 17.49 -17.11 1.92
CA PRO A 361 18.91 -16.78 1.96
C PRO A 361 19.43 -16.93 3.40
N PRO A 362 20.68 -17.36 3.58
CA PRO A 362 21.28 -17.30 4.90
C PRO A 362 21.23 -15.83 5.37
N PRO A 363 20.92 -15.58 6.66
CA PRO A 363 20.89 -14.23 7.18
C PRO A 363 22.22 -13.54 6.86
N PRO A 364 22.21 -12.24 6.50
CA PRO A 364 23.44 -11.53 6.20
C PRO A 364 24.44 -11.76 7.36
N PRO A 365 25.73 -11.99 7.06
CA PRO A 365 26.72 -12.19 8.10
C PRO A 365 26.61 -11.04 9.10
N VAL A 366 26.44 -11.36 10.39
CA VAL A 366 26.50 -10.34 11.45
C VAL A 366 27.86 -9.67 11.28
N SER A 367 27.86 -8.46 10.76
CA SER A 367 29.10 -7.71 10.59
C SER A 367 29.64 -7.50 12.01
N PRO A 368 30.93 -7.78 12.25
CA PRO A 368 31.47 -7.63 13.59
C PRO A 368 31.38 -6.17 14.02
N ASP A 369 31.16 -5.95 15.31
CA ASP A 369 31.24 -4.62 15.89
C ASP A 369 32.58 -3.97 15.52
N VAL A 370 32.54 -2.67 15.25
CA VAL A 370 33.72 -1.87 14.94
C VAL A 370 34.48 -1.63 16.24
N ALA A 371 35.54 -2.41 16.47
CA ALA A 371 36.42 -2.21 17.61
C ALA A 371 37.11 -0.85 17.52
N CYS A 372 36.81 0.05 18.47
CA CYS A 372 37.46 1.35 18.58
C CYS A 372 38.77 1.22 19.35
N ASP A 373 38.77 0.40 20.41
CA ASP A 373 39.94 -0.08 21.12
C ASP A 373 39.70 -1.47 21.75
N ALA A 374 40.56 -1.88 22.70
CA ALA A 374 40.46 -3.18 23.36
C ALA A 374 39.25 -3.35 24.29
N THR A 375 38.58 -2.26 24.66
CA THR A 375 37.50 -2.23 25.66
C THR A 375 36.20 -1.60 25.14
N TYR A 376 36.25 -0.94 23.99
CA TYR A 376 35.12 -0.24 23.41
C TYR A 376 34.95 -0.57 21.92
N SER A 377 33.73 -0.93 21.56
CA SER A 377 33.32 -1.19 20.18
C SER A 377 32.03 -0.44 19.88
N CYS A 378 31.85 -0.11 18.62
CA CYS A 378 30.61 0.44 18.10
C CYS A 378 29.88 -0.60 17.26
N GLU A 379 28.56 -0.49 17.14
CA GLU A 379 27.77 -1.40 16.31
C GLU A 379 28.31 -1.47 14.88
N ALA A 380 28.15 -2.62 14.25
CA ALA A 380 28.57 -2.84 12.88
C ALA A 380 28.10 -1.73 11.92
N GLY A 381 29.02 -1.28 11.06
CA GLY A 381 28.75 -0.23 10.07
C GLY A 381 28.75 1.19 10.64
N THR A 382 28.87 1.40 11.95
CA THR A 382 29.04 2.74 12.54
C THR A 382 30.51 3.14 12.63
N THR A 383 30.77 4.42 12.90
CA THR A 383 32.14 4.97 12.99
C THR A 383 32.48 5.35 14.43
N CYS A 384 33.62 4.86 14.90
CA CYS A 384 34.23 5.27 16.17
C CYS A 384 34.65 6.74 16.12
N CYS A 385 34.24 7.52 17.12
CA CYS A 385 34.57 8.93 17.25
C CYS A 385 35.20 9.19 18.62
N CYS A 386 36.45 9.69 18.63
CA CYS A 386 37.20 9.87 19.86
C CYS A 386 36.81 11.16 20.59
N ALA A 387 35.76 11.12 21.41
CA ALA A 387 35.22 12.29 22.12
C ALA A 387 36.22 12.96 23.06
N PHE A 388 37.13 12.19 23.66
CA PHE A 388 38.20 12.73 24.49
C PHE A 388 39.46 11.88 24.36
N GLY A 389 40.59 12.52 24.04
CA GLY A 389 41.87 11.85 23.86
C GLY A 389 43.04 12.67 24.40
N PHE A 390 44.14 11.99 24.71
CA PHE A 390 45.40 12.62 25.09
C PHE A 390 46.53 12.10 24.20
N ARG A 391 47.19 13.00 23.48
CA ARG A 391 48.17 12.67 22.42
C ARG A 391 47.55 11.73 21.38
N ASN A 392 48.10 10.51 21.25
CA ASN A 392 47.67 9.52 20.26
C ASN A 392 46.76 8.44 20.87
N VAL A 393 46.30 8.62 22.11
CA VAL A 393 45.44 7.65 22.81
C VAL A 393 44.07 8.27 23.03
N CYS A 394 43.02 7.57 22.58
CA CYS A 394 41.66 7.93 22.94
C CYS A 394 41.33 7.39 24.34
N LEU A 395 40.73 8.23 25.17
CA LEU A 395 40.31 7.87 26.53
C LEU A 395 38.79 7.63 26.61
N VAL A 396 38.03 8.28 25.73
CA VAL A 396 36.58 8.15 25.65
C VAL A 396 36.17 8.07 24.19
N TRP A 397 35.61 6.92 23.83
CA TRP A 397 35.02 6.68 22.52
C TRP A 397 33.52 6.93 22.54
N GLY A 398 33.00 7.42 21.42
CA GLY A 398 31.58 7.45 21.11
C GLY A 398 31.33 6.87 19.72
N CYS A 399 30.08 6.51 19.44
CA CYS A 399 29.68 5.95 18.16
C CYS A 399 28.85 6.97 17.40
N CYS A 400 29.21 7.24 16.14
CA CYS A 400 28.35 8.05 15.30
C CYS A 400 26.99 7.35 15.12
N PRO A 401 25.85 8.08 15.25
CA PRO A 401 24.52 7.49 15.29
C PRO A 401 24.01 6.99 13.93
N LEU A 402 24.74 7.25 12.85
CA LEU A 402 24.41 6.82 11.50
C LEU A 402 25.50 5.88 10.97
N GLN A 403 25.08 4.87 10.20
CA GLN A 403 26.02 3.99 9.51
C GLN A 403 26.87 4.79 8.51
N SER A 404 28.15 4.43 8.42
CA SER A 404 29.17 5.07 7.57
C SER A 404 29.29 6.59 7.73
N ALA A 405 28.84 7.13 8.87
CA ALA A 405 28.94 8.55 9.15
C ALA A 405 30.39 8.98 9.44
N THR A 406 30.74 10.18 9.01
CA THR A 406 32.06 10.77 9.25
C THR A 406 32.11 11.43 10.62
N CYS A 407 33.01 10.97 11.50
CA CYS A 407 33.34 11.68 12.74
C CYS A 407 34.07 13.00 12.42
N CYS A 408 33.52 14.13 12.87
CA CYS A 408 34.07 15.45 12.63
C CYS A 408 35.26 15.75 13.53
N LYS A 409 36.06 16.75 13.14
CA LYS A 409 37.27 17.16 13.89
C LYS A 409 37.01 17.75 15.28
N ASP A 410 35.77 18.11 15.58
CA ASP A 410 35.37 18.54 16.92
C ASP A 410 35.12 17.35 17.86
N HIS A 411 35.19 16.12 17.34
CA HIS A 411 35.10 14.87 18.08
C HIS A 411 33.76 14.61 18.79
N VAL A 412 32.80 15.50 18.62
CA VAL A 412 31.47 15.42 19.25
C VAL A 412 30.34 15.47 18.22
N SER A 413 30.67 15.73 16.95
CA SER A 413 29.72 15.78 15.84
C SER A 413 30.04 14.74 14.78
N CYS A 414 29.00 14.28 14.07
CA CYS A 414 29.11 13.38 12.93
C CYS A 414 28.31 13.92 11.74
N CYS A 415 28.77 13.62 10.54
CA CYS A 415 28.07 13.91 9.29
C CYS A 415 27.59 12.62 8.61
N PRO A 416 26.38 12.63 8.01
CA PRO A 416 25.86 11.48 7.28
C PRO A 416 26.75 11.13 6.07
N PRO A 417 26.75 9.85 5.62
CA PRO A 417 27.60 9.39 4.52
C PRO A 417 27.42 10.16 3.21
N ASN A 418 26.20 10.64 2.94
CA ASN A 418 25.90 11.44 1.73
C ASN A 418 26.40 12.89 1.80
N TYR A 419 26.78 13.38 2.99
CA TYR A 419 27.30 14.73 3.22
C TYR A 419 28.53 14.68 4.13
N PRO A 420 29.62 14.00 3.75
CA PRO A 420 30.69 13.64 4.67
C PRO A 420 31.59 14.82 5.09
N VAL A 421 31.42 16.00 4.49
CA VAL A 421 32.27 17.17 4.74
C VAL A 421 31.73 17.98 5.91
N CYS A 422 32.48 18.00 7.02
CA CYS A 422 32.11 18.73 8.23
C CYS A 422 32.46 20.23 8.16
N ASN A 423 31.48 21.11 8.38
CA ASN A 423 31.68 22.52 8.69
C ASN A 423 31.26 22.81 10.14
N ILE A 424 32.21 22.64 11.06
CA ILE A 424 31.98 22.79 12.51
C ILE A 424 31.56 24.21 12.89
N ARG A 425 32.06 25.24 12.19
CA ARG A 425 31.72 26.65 12.50
C ARG A 425 30.30 27.02 12.09
N ALA A 426 29.83 26.47 10.97
CA ALA A 426 28.48 26.70 10.47
C ALA A 426 27.46 25.68 11.00
N HIS A 427 27.92 24.67 11.75
CA HIS A 427 27.12 23.53 12.19
C HIS A 427 26.44 22.75 11.06
N THR A 428 27.11 22.62 9.91
CA THR A 428 26.57 21.96 8.71
C THR A 428 27.47 20.87 8.15
N CYS A 429 26.85 19.97 7.37
CA CYS A 429 27.45 18.91 6.59
C CYS A 429 27.20 19.17 5.09
N SER A 430 28.20 18.96 4.23
CA SER A 430 28.06 19.12 2.77
C SER A 430 28.58 17.91 1.98
N ALA A 431 28.07 17.73 0.77
CA ALA A 431 28.49 16.63 -0.12
C ALA A 431 29.84 16.89 -0.80
N VAL A 432 30.22 18.16 -0.97
CA VAL A 432 31.46 18.59 -1.64
C VAL A 432 32.20 19.65 -0.83
N ILE A 433 33.53 19.70 -1.01
CA ILE A 433 34.39 20.74 -0.45
C ILE A 433 34.17 22.02 -1.28
N SER A 434 33.35 22.94 -0.79
CA SER A 434 33.08 24.19 -1.51
C SER A 434 34.29 25.12 -1.43
N LEU A 435 35.01 25.27 -2.55
CA LEU A 435 36.11 26.23 -2.71
C LEU A 435 35.64 27.60 -3.27
N PHE A 436 34.38 27.74 -3.68
CA PHE A 436 33.81 28.99 -4.21
C PHE A 436 32.33 29.16 -3.86
N SER A 437 31.99 30.29 -3.22
CA SER A 437 30.70 30.58 -2.56
C SER A 437 29.50 30.87 -3.48
N LEU A 438 29.31 30.20 -4.62
CA LEU A 438 28.28 30.59 -5.59
C LEU A 438 27.36 29.47 -6.14
N VAL A 439 27.34 28.28 -5.54
CA VAL A 439 26.35 27.26 -5.88
C VAL A 439 25.54 26.91 -4.63
N SER A 440 24.21 26.92 -4.74
CA SER A 440 23.28 26.53 -3.68
C SER A 440 23.64 25.12 -3.19
N SER A 441 24.37 25.04 -2.08
CA SER A 441 24.86 23.77 -1.54
C SER A 441 23.76 23.15 -0.68
N GLN A 442 23.17 22.05 -1.16
CA GLN A 442 22.41 21.15 -0.29
C GLN A 442 23.31 20.81 0.91
N SER A 443 22.89 21.25 2.09
CA SER A 443 23.64 21.09 3.35
C SER A 443 22.67 20.59 4.42
N THR A 444 23.14 19.70 5.28
CA THR A 444 22.36 19.15 6.40
C THR A 444 22.99 19.55 7.73
N ALA A 445 22.27 19.41 8.84
CA ALA A 445 22.80 19.75 10.17
C ALA A 445 23.77 18.68 10.69
N LEU A 446 24.76 19.08 11.50
CA LEU A 446 25.61 18.15 12.26
C LEU A 446 24.77 17.32 13.24
N LEU A 447 25.08 16.04 13.36
CA LEU A 447 24.51 15.16 14.38
C LEU A 447 25.46 15.10 15.57
N ARG A 448 24.97 15.34 16.80
CA ARG A 448 25.80 15.14 18.00
C ARG A 448 25.85 13.68 18.41
N LEU A 449 26.99 13.26 18.97
CA LEU A 449 27.10 11.96 19.61
C LEU A 449 26.08 11.85 20.77
N PRO A 450 25.39 10.70 20.91
CA PRO A 450 24.54 10.46 22.08
C PRO A 450 25.38 10.49 23.36
N CYS A 451 24.84 11.10 24.43
CA CYS A 451 25.55 11.21 25.70
C CYS A 451 25.85 9.83 26.29
N LEU A 452 27.12 9.57 26.63
CA LEU A 452 27.53 8.42 27.41
C LEU A 452 26.93 8.52 28.82
N SER A 453 25.85 7.80 29.06
CA SER A 453 25.31 7.61 30.41
C SER A 453 26.14 6.57 31.17
N SER A 454 27.41 6.86 31.44
CA SER A 454 28.10 6.30 32.60
C SER A 454 29.45 6.98 32.86
N LEU A 455 29.64 7.36 34.13
CA LEU A 455 30.91 7.52 34.84
C LEU A 455 31.68 8.85 34.88
N VAL A 456 31.31 9.92 34.17
CA VAL A 456 31.87 11.25 34.51
C VAL A 456 30.79 12.32 34.43
N ASN A 457 30.54 12.95 35.58
CA ASN A 457 29.62 14.07 35.77
C ASN A 457 30.19 15.32 35.06
N ALA A 458 30.10 15.36 33.73
CA ALA A 458 30.41 16.52 32.92
C ALA A 458 29.08 17.10 32.40
N SER A 459 28.76 18.32 32.85
CA SER A 459 27.52 19.02 32.55
C SER A 459 27.30 19.20 31.04
N CYS A 460 26.34 18.47 30.47
CA CYS A 460 25.75 18.81 29.18
C CYS A 460 24.54 19.70 29.43
N TYR A 461 24.64 20.98 29.05
CA TYR A 461 23.50 21.88 28.95
C TYR A 461 22.64 21.45 27.76
N ASP A 462 21.40 21.07 28.04
CA ASP A 462 20.37 20.80 27.04
C ASP A 462 19.79 22.14 26.54
N HIS A 463 20.01 22.46 25.27
CA HIS A 463 19.28 23.52 24.57
C HIS A 463 18.33 22.88 23.55
N THR A 464 17.39 22.07 24.04
CA THR A 464 16.18 21.71 23.30
C THR A 464 14.91 22.00 24.10
N THR A 465 14.83 23.19 24.68
CA THR A 465 13.53 23.84 24.92
C THR A 465 13.62 25.32 24.57
N GLY A 466 12.83 25.74 23.58
CA GLY A 466 12.57 27.15 23.31
C GLY A 466 12.91 27.63 21.90
N MET A 467 12.11 27.28 20.91
CA MET A 467 11.62 28.27 19.94
C MET A 467 10.13 28.01 19.72
N SER A 468 9.34 29.00 20.16
CA SER A 468 7.92 29.23 19.89
C SER A 468 7.60 29.33 18.41
#